data_AF-A0A916CXC8-F1
#
_entry.id   AF-A0A916CXC8-F1
#
_cell.length_a   1.000
_cell.length_b   1.000
_cell.length_c   1.000
_cell.angle_alpha   90.00
_cell.angle_beta   90.00
_cell.angle_gamma   90.00
#
_symmetry.space_group_name_H-M   'P 1'
#
loop_
_entity.id
_entity.type
_entity.pdbx_description
1 polymer ?
#
loop_
_entity_poly.entity_id
_entity_poly.type
_entity_poly.pdbx_seq_one_letter_code
_entity_poly.pdbx_strand_id
1 'polypeptide(L)'
;MTNTTDLDRAIRQHRTTQATVTVTHHGAPLIGQDVVVQQRQHRFLLGSNWGERTLAWANGELTGLEKERTERRNDQFLQLFNQVTLPFYWGRFEPLRGQPQTDRIRNAARWYQAQGCVLKGHPLCWHTLAPDWLLPLDNQSILQAQIARIQREMSDFAGVIEMWDVVNEAVIMPIFDRYDNGLTRICKEL
;
A
#
# COMPACT_ATOMS: atom_id res chain seq x y z
N MET A 1 -29.08 -11.89 9.28
CA MET A 1 -28.25 -12.90 8.61
C MET A 1 -28.53 -12.79 7.12
N THR A 2 -27.58 -12.29 6.34
CA THR A 2 -27.71 -12.18 4.88
C THR A 2 -27.77 -13.58 4.30
N ASN A 3 -28.82 -13.88 3.53
CA ASN A 3 -29.07 -15.21 3.00
C ASN A 3 -28.01 -15.50 1.92
N THR A 4 -26.98 -16.27 2.25
CA THR A 4 -25.79 -16.51 1.41
C THR A 4 -26.14 -17.08 0.04
N THR A 5 -27.24 -17.83 -0.06
CA THR A 5 -27.80 -18.35 -1.31
C THR A 5 -28.18 -17.26 -2.31
N ASP A 6 -28.58 -16.08 -1.83
CA ASP A 6 -28.94 -14.96 -2.71
C ASP A 6 -27.70 -14.25 -3.27
N LEU A 7 -26.65 -14.15 -2.45
CA LEU A 7 -25.37 -13.58 -2.85
C LEU A 7 -24.67 -14.43 -3.92
N ASP A 8 -24.62 -15.75 -3.74
CA ASP A 8 -23.98 -16.65 -4.72
C ASP A 8 -24.69 -16.58 -6.08
N ARG A 9 -26.02 -16.50 -6.07
CA ARG A 9 -26.81 -16.30 -7.28
C ARG A 9 -26.49 -14.96 -7.94
N ALA A 10 -26.46 -13.87 -7.18
CA ALA A 10 -26.13 -12.54 -7.69
C ALA A 10 -24.70 -12.48 -8.26
N ILE A 11 -23.73 -13.12 -7.63
CA ILE A 11 -22.35 -13.23 -8.14
C ILE A 11 -22.35 -13.97 -9.47
N ARG A 12 -23.00 -15.13 -9.57
CA ARG A 12 -23.07 -15.88 -10.83
C ARG A 12 -23.72 -15.05 -11.94
N GLN A 13 -24.79 -14.32 -11.62
CA GLN A 13 -25.53 -13.52 -12.60
C GLN A 13 -24.77 -12.27 -13.06
N HIS A 14 -24.08 -11.56 -12.15
CA HIS A 14 -23.53 -10.23 -12.45
C HIS A 14 -22.00 -10.18 -12.52
N ARG A 15 -21.30 -11.20 -12.03
CA ARG A 15 -19.83 -11.21 -11.90
C ARG A 15 -19.17 -12.45 -12.50
N THR A 16 -19.92 -13.30 -13.20
CA THR A 16 -19.36 -14.43 -13.95
C THR A 16 -19.84 -14.42 -15.39
N THR A 17 -19.09 -15.11 -16.26
CA THR A 17 -19.49 -15.39 -17.64
C THR A 17 -19.18 -16.85 -17.94
N GLN A 18 -19.91 -17.44 -18.88
CA GLN A 18 -19.50 -18.70 -19.48
C GLN A 18 -18.47 -18.42 -20.56
N ALA A 19 -17.42 -19.24 -20.60
CA ALA A 19 -16.38 -19.19 -21.61
C ALA A 19 -15.99 -20.63 -22.00
N THR A 20 -15.76 -20.85 -23.30
CA THR A 20 -15.26 -22.12 -23.82
C THR A 20 -13.79 -21.93 -24.19
N VAL A 21 -12.92 -22.81 -23.67
CA VAL A 21 -11.48 -22.79 -23.94
C VAL A 21 -11.09 -24.10 -24.62
N THR A 22 -10.40 -24.01 -25.75
CA THR A 22 -9.81 -25.16 -26.44
C THR A 22 -8.31 -25.21 -26.17
N VAL A 23 -7.84 -26.30 -25.57
CA VAL A 23 -6.41 -26.52 -25.33
C VAL A 23 -5.82 -27.27 -26.52
N THR A 24 -4.76 -26.73 -27.11
CA THR A 24 -4.12 -27.28 -28.30
C THR A 24 -2.64 -27.58 -28.07
N HIS A 25 -2.12 -28.60 -28.73
CA HIS A 25 -0.69 -28.90 -28.82
C HIS A 25 -0.31 -29.03 -30.30
N HIS A 26 0.70 -28.27 -30.75
CA HIS A 26 1.07 -28.17 -32.18
C HIS A 26 -0.11 -27.88 -33.12
N GLY A 27 -1.08 -27.08 -32.67
CA GLY A 27 -2.25 -26.70 -33.46
C GLY A 27 -3.40 -27.72 -33.47
N ALA A 28 -3.24 -28.89 -32.85
CA ALA A 28 -4.28 -29.90 -32.72
C ALA A 28 -4.92 -29.85 -31.32
N PRO A 29 -6.26 -29.98 -31.19
CA PRO A 29 -6.92 -30.10 -29.89
C PRO A 29 -6.46 -31.34 -29.11
N LEU A 30 -6.24 -31.18 -27.81
CA LEU A 30 -5.99 -32.31 -26.91
C LEU A 30 -7.32 -32.98 -26.55
N ILE A 31 -7.43 -34.29 -26.74
CA ILE A 31 -8.64 -35.09 -26.50
C ILE A 31 -8.37 -36.11 -25.39
N GLY A 32 -9.33 -36.27 -24.47
CA GLY A 32 -9.26 -37.29 -23.41
C GLY A 32 -8.15 -37.07 -22.40
N GLN A 33 -7.65 -35.83 -22.27
CA GLN A 33 -6.62 -35.45 -21.31
C GLN A 33 -7.25 -34.73 -20.11
N ASP A 34 -6.72 -35.02 -18.92
CA ASP A 34 -7.05 -34.25 -17.72
C ASP A 34 -6.43 -32.85 -17.80
N VAL A 35 -7.23 -31.83 -17.49
CA VAL A 35 -6.80 -30.43 -17.50
C VAL A 35 -7.01 -29.82 -16.12
N VAL A 36 -5.96 -29.17 -15.60
CA VAL A 36 -6.04 -28.37 -14.37
C VAL A 36 -6.16 -26.90 -14.73
N VAL A 37 -7.25 -26.27 -14.29
CA VAL A 37 -7.46 -24.82 -14.43
C VAL A 37 -7.21 -24.15 -13.09
N GLN A 38 -6.27 -23.21 -13.05
CA GLN A 38 -5.96 -22.44 -11.85
C GLN A 38 -5.85 -20.95 -12.18
N GLN A 39 -6.54 -20.11 -11.41
CA GLN A 39 -6.34 -18.68 -11.46
C GLN A 39 -4.96 -18.33 -10.90
N ARG A 40 -4.09 -17.75 -11.74
CA ARG A 40 -2.74 -17.34 -11.34
C ARG A 40 -2.67 -15.89 -10.89
N GLN A 41 -3.45 -15.03 -11.51
CA GLN A 41 -3.48 -13.58 -11.25
C GLN A 41 -4.89 -13.03 -11.53
N HIS A 42 -5.13 -11.80 -11.08
CA HIS A 42 -6.36 -11.06 -11.35
C HIS A 42 -6.09 -9.57 -11.47
N ARG A 43 -6.91 -8.88 -12.27
CA ARG A 43 -6.82 -7.42 -12.43
C ARG A 43 -7.33 -6.65 -11.21
N PHE A 44 -8.29 -7.20 -10.48
CA PHE A 44 -8.79 -6.59 -9.25
C PHE A 44 -7.63 -6.43 -8.27
N LEU A 45 -7.46 -5.28 -7.61
CA LEU A 45 -6.40 -5.15 -6.62
C LEU A 45 -6.92 -5.63 -5.27
N LEU A 46 -6.44 -6.80 -4.85
CA LEU A 46 -6.63 -7.28 -3.49
C LEU A 46 -5.33 -6.99 -2.76
N GLY A 47 -5.40 -6.07 -1.79
CA GLY A 47 -4.22 -5.60 -1.11
C GLY A 47 -4.39 -5.47 0.39
N SER A 48 -3.26 -5.28 1.06
CA SER A 48 -3.17 -5.02 2.48
C SER A 48 -2.01 -4.06 2.73
N ASN A 49 -1.93 -3.56 3.97
CA ASN A 49 -0.75 -2.83 4.40
C ASN A 49 0.53 -3.70 4.30
N TRP A 50 1.66 -3.03 4.10
CA TRP A 50 3.01 -3.59 4.03
C TRP A 50 3.32 -4.61 5.13
N GLY A 51 2.66 -4.48 6.29
CA GLY A 51 2.98 -5.18 7.51
C GLY A 51 4.35 -4.77 8.02
N GLU A 52 4.39 -4.22 9.23
CA GLU A 52 5.60 -3.58 9.79
C GLU A 52 6.84 -4.48 9.74
N ARG A 53 6.64 -5.80 9.87
CA ARG A 53 7.72 -6.79 9.81
C ARG A 53 8.35 -6.94 8.43
N THR A 54 7.61 -6.80 7.33
CA THR A 54 8.19 -6.91 5.98
C THR A 54 9.12 -5.74 5.70
N LEU A 55 8.77 -4.55 6.20
CA LEU A 55 9.66 -3.39 6.11
C LEU A 55 10.97 -3.64 6.86
N ALA A 56 10.90 -4.15 8.10
CA ALA A 56 12.10 -4.49 8.87
C ALA A 56 12.93 -5.61 8.19
N TRP A 57 12.26 -6.65 7.70
CA TRP A 57 12.91 -7.76 7.00
C TRP A 57 13.63 -7.31 5.71
N ALA A 58 12.97 -6.49 4.89
CA ALA A 58 13.55 -5.98 3.64
C ALA A 58 14.78 -5.07 3.86
N ASN A 59 14.97 -4.60 5.10
CA ASN A 59 16.11 -3.78 5.51
C ASN A 59 17.12 -4.56 6.37
N GLY A 60 16.98 -5.88 6.51
CA GLY A 60 17.93 -6.72 7.24
C GLY A 60 17.89 -6.56 8.77
N GLU A 61 16.80 -6.03 9.32
CA GLU A 61 16.68 -5.71 10.74
C GLU A 61 16.19 -6.89 11.59
N LEU A 62 15.72 -7.96 10.95
CA LEU A 62 15.19 -9.14 11.63
C LEU A 62 16.20 -10.28 11.62
N THR A 63 16.25 -11.01 12.74
CA THR A 63 17.12 -12.20 12.91
C THR A 63 16.34 -13.36 13.52
N GLY A 64 16.93 -14.56 13.45
CA GLY A 64 16.39 -15.79 14.06
C GLY A 64 14.92 -16.07 13.72
N LEU A 65 14.16 -16.47 14.73
CA LEU A 65 12.77 -16.90 14.58
C LEU A 65 11.84 -15.79 14.04
N GLU A 66 12.13 -14.52 14.30
CA GLU A 66 11.31 -13.41 13.79
C GLU A 66 11.47 -13.23 12.28
N LYS A 67 12.70 -13.41 11.78
CA LYS A 67 12.99 -13.41 10.35
C LYS A 67 12.23 -14.55 9.66
N GLU A 68 12.35 -15.78 10.17
CA GLU A 68 11.69 -16.97 9.61
C GLU A 68 10.15 -16.86 9.63
N ARG A 69 9.58 -16.28 10.70
CA ARG A 69 8.13 -16.01 10.78
C ARG A 69 7.69 -14.98 9.74
N THR A 70 8.52 -13.97 9.51
CA THR A 70 8.21 -12.91 8.53
C THR A 70 8.30 -13.43 7.10
N GLU A 71 9.28 -14.26 6.79
CA GLU A 71 9.42 -14.92 5.48
C GLU A 71 8.18 -15.78 5.17
N ARG A 72 7.77 -16.64 6.10
CA ARG A 72 6.52 -17.43 5.93
C ARG A 72 5.29 -16.56 5.74
N ARG A 73 5.17 -15.48 6.51
CA ARG A 73 4.05 -14.52 6.36
C ARG A 73 4.08 -13.81 5.01
N ASN A 74 5.27 -13.47 4.51
CA ASN A 74 5.45 -12.86 3.19
C ASN A 74 5.02 -13.82 2.08
N ASP A 75 5.41 -15.09 2.15
CA ASP A 75 4.99 -16.10 1.18
C ASP A 75 3.47 -16.26 1.15
N GLN A 76 2.83 -16.35 2.32
CA GLN A 76 1.37 -16.43 2.45
C GLN A 76 0.68 -15.17 1.95
N PHE A 77 1.27 -13.99 2.19
CA PHE A 77 0.75 -12.72 1.69
C PHE A 77 0.71 -12.73 0.16
N LEU A 78 1.80 -13.15 -0.49
CA LEU A 78 1.92 -13.17 -1.96
C LEU A 78 1.02 -14.21 -2.64
N GLN A 79 0.53 -15.21 -1.90
CA GLN A 79 -0.49 -16.15 -2.40
C GLN A 79 -1.88 -15.53 -2.49
N LEU A 80 -2.14 -14.43 -1.77
CA LEU A 80 -3.46 -13.82 -1.65
C LEU A 80 -3.54 -12.42 -2.26
N PHE A 81 -2.50 -11.61 -2.06
CA PHE A 81 -2.52 -10.19 -2.36
C PHE A 81 -1.62 -9.85 -3.56
N ASN A 82 -2.12 -8.99 -4.43
CA ASN A 82 -1.40 -8.45 -5.60
C ASN A 82 -1.19 -6.93 -5.50
N GLN A 83 -1.58 -6.32 -4.38
CA GLN A 83 -1.35 -4.90 -4.09
C GLN A 83 -0.81 -4.76 -2.67
N VAL A 84 0.06 -3.77 -2.46
CA VAL A 84 0.52 -3.40 -1.13
C VAL A 84 0.42 -1.90 -0.93
N THR A 85 0.00 -1.51 0.27
CA THR A 85 0.09 -0.12 0.73
C THR A 85 1.38 0.05 1.53
N LEU A 86 2.19 1.07 1.25
CA LEU A 86 3.46 1.40 1.90
C LEU A 86 3.30 2.60 2.84
N PRO A 87 4.02 2.64 3.98
CA PRO A 87 3.80 3.62 5.03
C PRO A 87 4.59 4.91 4.77
N PHE A 88 3.87 6.02 4.64
CA PHE A 88 4.40 7.37 4.56
C PHE A 88 3.90 8.23 5.73
N TYR A 89 3.62 7.65 6.89
CA TYR A 89 3.29 8.43 8.09
C TYR A 89 4.45 9.36 8.47
N TRP A 90 4.24 10.68 8.40
CA TRP A 90 5.33 11.64 8.30
C TRP A 90 6.32 11.58 9.46
N GLY A 91 5.83 11.56 10.71
CA GLY A 91 6.69 11.50 11.89
C GLY A 91 7.49 10.20 12.00
N ARG A 92 7.01 9.09 11.43
CA ARG A 92 7.78 7.83 11.35
C ARG A 92 8.72 7.82 10.15
N PHE A 93 8.30 8.40 9.04
CA PHE A 93 9.07 8.46 7.79
C PHE A 93 10.23 9.45 7.90
N GLU A 94 10.03 10.62 8.51
CA GLU A 94 11.00 11.70 8.68
C GLU A 94 10.98 12.18 10.15
N PRO A 95 11.49 11.35 11.09
CA PRO A 95 11.48 11.68 12.52
C PRO A 95 12.32 12.93 12.84
N LEU A 96 13.36 13.19 12.05
CA LEU A 96 14.18 14.40 12.11
C LEU A 96 14.03 15.17 10.79
N ARG A 97 13.83 16.49 10.89
CA ARG A 97 13.65 17.37 9.72
C ARG A 97 14.83 17.21 8.76
N GLY A 98 14.52 16.92 7.48
CA GLY A 98 15.52 16.75 6.43
C GLY A 98 16.18 15.37 6.41
N GLN A 99 15.75 14.42 7.24
CA GLN A 99 16.30 13.06 7.31
C GLN A 99 15.20 12.00 7.11
N PRO A 100 14.60 11.93 5.91
CA PRO A 100 13.60 10.91 5.61
C PRO A 100 14.25 9.52 5.50
N GLN A 101 13.52 8.50 5.93
CA GLN A 101 13.87 7.08 5.79
C GLN A 101 13.52 6.57 4.37
N THR A 102 13.82 7.36 3.34
CA THR A 102 13.46 7.07 1.94
C THR A 102 13.95 5.70 1.48
N ASP A 103 15.23 5.39 1.75
CA ASP A 103 15.83 4.13 1.31
C ASP A 103 15.19 2.92 1.99
N ARG A 104 14.77 3.07 3.25
CA ARG A 104 14.09 2.02 4.01
C ARG A 104 12.80 1.60 3.31
N ILE A 105 12.01 2.57 2.85
CA ILE A 105 10.77 2.32 2.10
C ILE A 105 11.08 1.81 0.69
N ARG A 106 12.09 2.37 0.00
CA ARG A 106 12.51 1.91 -1.34
C ARG A 106 12.93 0.44 -1.36
N ASN A 107 13.60 -0.05 -0.32
CA ASN A 107 13.99 -1.47 -0.21
C ASN A 107 12.76 -2.39 -0.21
N ALA A 108 11.76 -2.08 0.62
CA ALA A 108 10.51 -2.84 0.64
C ALA A 108 9.72 -2.68 -0.68
N ALA A 109 9.65 -1.47 -1.23
CA ALA A 109 8.96 -1.19 -2.48
C ALA A 109 9.52 -2.01 -3.64
N ARG A 110 10.85 -2.03 -3.81
CA ARG A 110 11.53 -2.83 -4.84
C ARG A 110 11.28 -4.32 -4.67
N TRP A 111 11.31 -4.82 -3.43
CA TRP A 111 11.00 -6.24 -3.18
C TRP A 111 9.58 -6.57 -3.63
N TYR A 112 8.57 -5.81 -3.20
CA TYR A 112 7.18 -6.03 -3.61
C TYR A 112 6.97 -5.90 -5.13
N GLN A 113 7.63 -4.92 -5.77
CA GLN A 113 7.58 -4.74 -7.22
C GLN A 113 8.16 -5.98 -7.94
N ALA A 114 9.25 -6.54 -7.44
CA ALA A 114 9.85 -7.76 -7.98
C ALA A 114 8.92 -9.00 -7.83
N GLN A 115 8.00 -8.98 -6.86
CA GLN A 115 6.95 -10.00 -6.72
C GLN A 115 5.71 -9.72 -7.60
N GLY A 116 5.72 -8.64 -8.38
CA GLY A 116 4.60 -8.23 -9.22
C GLY A 116 3.46 -7.54 -8.48
N CYS A 117 3.68 -7.05 -7.25
CA CYS A 117 2.66 -6.30 -6.53
C CYS A 117 2.55 -4.86 -7.04
N VAL A 118 1.32 -4.36 -7.17
CA VAL A 118 1.05 -2.93 -7.34
C VAL A 118 1.28 -2.20 -6.02
N LEU A 119 1.94 -1.05 -6.06
CA LEU A 119 2.30 -0.29 -4.86
C LEU A 119 1.40 0.94 -4.69
N LYS A 120 0.96 1.19 -3.46
CA LYS A 120 0.25 2.41 -3.05
C LYS A 120 0.98 3.10 -1.90
N GLY A 121 1.27 4.39 -1.99
CA GLY A 121 1.81 5.16 -0.87
C GLY A 121 0.70 5.75 0.01
N HIS A 122 0.82 5.63 1.34
CA HIS A 122 -0.18 6.13 2.28
C HIS A 122 0.44 6.69 3.58
N PRO A 123 0.14 7.94 3.97
CA PRO A 123 -0.28 9.07 3.14
C PRO A 123 0.77 10.20 3.11
N LEU A 124 0.65 11.14 2.17
CA LEU A 124 1.57 12.28 2.06
C LEU A 124 1.18 13.50 2.90
N CYS A 125 -0.06 13.60 3.37
CA CYS A 125 -0.54 14.66 4.26
C CYS A 125 -1.61 14.07 5.18
N TRP A 126 -1.35 14.06 6.50
CA TRP A 126 -2.28 13.53 7.49
C TRP A 126 -1.93 14.05 8.89
N HIS A 127 -2.93 14.54 9.61
CA HIS A 127 -2.80 15.08 10.97
C HIS A 127 -2.24 14.05 11.97
N THR A 128 -2.59 12.78 11.80
CA THR A 128 -2.11 11.71 12.67
C THR A 128 -0.68 11.34 12.31
N LEU A 129 0.17 11.20 13.33
CA LEU A 129 1.61 10.96 13.16
C LEU A 129 2.31 12.06 12.33
N ALA A 130 1.88 13.32 12.45
CA ALA A 130 2.69 14.46 11.99
C ALA A 130 3.95 14.60 12.88
N PRO A 131 5.10 15.00 12.33
CA PRO A 131 6.32 15.14 13.13
C PRO A 131 6.25 16.33 14.10
N ASP A 132 6.76 16.11 15.31
CA ASP A 132 6.82 17.14 16.37
C ASP A 132 7.67 18.36 15.98
N TRP A 133 8.64 18.18 15.07
CA TRP A 133 9.46 19.28 14.58
C TRP A 133 8.69 20.34 13.76
N LEU A 134 7.41 20.07 13.42
CA LEU A 134 6.50 21.07 12.84
C LEU A 134 5.89 22.02 13.89
N LEU A 135 5.75 21.59 15.15
CA LEU A 135 5.09 22.37 16.20
C LEU A 135 5.69 23.77 16.42
N PRO A 136 7.02 23.95 16.46
CA PRO A 136 7.60 25.29 16.65
C PRO A 136 7.53 26.19 15.41
N LEU A 137 7.08 25.70 14.26
CA LEU A 137 7.00 26.48 13.03
C LEU A 137 5.70 27.30 12.95
N ASP A 138 5.74 28.40 12.19
CA ASP A 138 4.52 29.12 11.80
C ASP A 138 3.76 28.38 10.68
N ASN A 139 2.50 28.77 10.45
CA ASN A 139 1.60 28.08 9.52
C ASN A 139 2.12 28.14 8.06
N GLN A 140 2.73 29.27 7.66
CA GLN A 140 3.33 29.41 6.33
C GLN A 140 4.49 28.43 6.14
N SER A 141 5.37 28.29 7.13
CA SER A 141 6.51 27.37 7.12
C SER A 141 6.07 25.91 7.13
N ILE A 142 4.99 25.58 7.85
CA ILE A 142 4.40 24.23 7.84
C ILE A 142 3.85 23.92 6.44
N LEU A 143 3.10 24.84 5.84
CA LEU A 143 2.56 24.66 4.48
C LEU A 143 3.68 24.46 3.46
N GLN A 144 4.73 25.28 3.51
CA GLN A 144 5.91 25.13 2.64
C GLN A 144 6.58 23.77 2.84
N ALA A 145 6.77 23.33 4.08
CA ALA A 145 7.34 22.02 4.38
C ALA A 145 6.47 20.87 3.83
N GLN A 146 5.15 20.97 3.97
CA GLN A 146 4.20 19.96 3.49
C GLN A 146 4.17 19.89 1.95
N ILE A 147 4.26 21.01 1.24
CA ILE A 147 4.37 21.04 -0.23
C ILE A 147 5.71 20.46 -0.68
N ALA A 148 6.82 20.90 -0.08
CA ALA A 148 8.16 20.43 -0.41
C ALA A 148 8.28 18.91 -0.20
N ARG A 149 7.69 18.40 0.89
CA ARG A 149 7.59 16.97 1.18
C ARG A 149 6.85 16.21 0.09
N ILE A 150 5.66 16.66 -0.32
CA ILE A 150 4.88 16.00 -1.38
C ILE A 150 5.71 15.90 -2.66
N GLN A 151 6.37 16.99 -3.05
CA GLN A 151 7.21 17.04 -4.24
C GLN A 151 8.42 16.10 -4.14
N ARG A 152 9.13 16.12 -3.00
CA ARG A 152 10.28 15.24 -2.75
C ARG A 152 9.88 13.77 -2.84
N GLU A 153 8.77 13.39 -2.20
CA GLU A 153 8.39 11.98 -2.09
C GLU A 153 7.87 11.43 -3.41
N MET A 154 7.04 12.21 -4.12
CA MET A 154 6.57 11.80 -5.44
C MET A 154 7.72 11.72 -6.44
N SER A 155 8.73 12.60 -6.33
CA SER A 155 9.92 12.55 -7.18
C SER A 155 10.81 11.35 -6.84
N ASP A 156 11.06 11.11 -5.55
CA ASP A 156 11.91 10.02 -5.07
C ASP A 156 11.36 8.63 -5.38
N PHE A 157 10.04 8.50 -5.52
CA PHE A 157 9.37 7.24 -5.81
C PHE A 157 8.75 7.19 -7.22
N ALA A 158 9.11 8.13 -8.10
CA ALA A 158 8.67 8.14 -9.49
C ALA A 158 9.05 6.83 -10.20
N GLY A 159 8.09 6.23 -10.91
CA GLY A 159 8.25 4.93 -11.58
C GLY A 159 8.26 3.71 -10.64
N VAL A 160 8.17 3.93 -9.32
CA VAL A 160 8.06 2.86 -8.32
C VAL A 160 6.66 2.83 -7.72
N ILE A 161 6.14 3.98 -7.30
CA ILE A 161 4.78 4.10 -6.72
C ILE A 161 3.95 5.05 -7.58
N GLU A 162 2.91 4.51 -8.20
CA GLU A 162 2.01 5.26 -9.09
C GLU A 162 0.67 5.63 -8.42
N MET A 163 0.33 5.02 -7.29
CA MET A 163 -0.90 5.27 -6.55
C MET A 163 -0.60 5.89 -5.19
N TRP A 164 -1.23 7.03 -4.88
CA TRP A 164 -0.97 7.78 -3.64
C TRP A 164 -2.23 8.26 -2.96
N ASP A 165 -2.29 8.11 -1.64
CA ASP A 165 -3.15 8.94 -0.81
C ASP A 165 -2.40 10.24 -0.51
N VAL A 166 -2.63 11.27 -1.34
CA VAL A 166 -1.95 12.56 -1.19
C VAL A 166 -2.39 13.24 0.11
N VAL A 167 -3.69 13.27 0.37
CA VAL A 167 -4.29 13.83 1.59
C VAL A 167 -5.21 12.78 2.20
N ASN A 168 -4.96 12.43 3.46
CA ASN A 168 -5.83 11.52 4.21
C ASN A 168 -6.74 12.30 5.14
N GLU A 169 -8.01 11.88 5.23
CA GLU A 169 -8.96 12.37 6.24
C GLU A 169 -9.18 13.91 6.24
N ALA A 170 -9.18 14.52 5.04
CA ALA A 170 -9.24 15.97 4.86
C ALA A 170 -10.39 16.67 5.60
N VAL A 171 -11.55 16.01 5.71
CA VAL A 171 -12.75 16.58 6.34
C VAL A 171 -12.59 16.73 7.85
N ILE A 172 -11.82 15.85 8.50
CA ILE A 172 -11.66 15.88 9.96
C ILE A 172 -10.39 16.62 10.40
N MET A 173 -9.42 16.83 9.50
CA MET A 173 -8.17 17.52 9.83
C MET A 173 -8.35 18.89 10.51
N PRO A 174 -9.27 19.78 10.08
CA PRO A 174 -9.45 21.09 10.73
C PRO A 174 -10.05 20.99 12.14
N ILE A 175 -10.71 19.88 12.48
CA ILE A 175 -11.42 19.71 13.76
C ILE A 175 -10.81 18.62 14.65
N PHE A 176 -9.65 18.07 14.26
CA PHE A 176 -8.95 17.06 15.06
C PHE A 176 -8.40 17.66 16.36
N ASP A 177 -8.68 17.03 17.49
CA ASP A 177 -8.42 17.58 18.83
C ASP A 177 -7.71 16.59 19.79
N ARG A 178 -7.31 15.41 19.32
CA ARG A 178 -6.69 14.38 20.18
C ARG A 178 -5.31 14.76 20.71
N TYR A 179 -4.53 15.52 19.94
CA TYR A 179 -3.22 16.06 20.31
C TYR A 179 -2.79 17.15 19.33
N ASP A 180 -1.86 18.00 19.78
CA ASP A 180 -1.32 19.08 18.94
C ASP A 180 -0.49 18.54 17.78
N ASN A 181 -0.65 19.16 16.61
CA ASN A 181 0.07 18.80 15.39
C ASN A 181 0.07 19.98 14.42
N GLY A 182 1.17 20.13 13.67
CA GLY A 182 1.31 21.24 12.72
C GLY A 182 0.27 21.24 11.60
N LEU A 183 -0.21 20.07 11.18
CA LEU A 183 -1.08 19.95 10.01
C LEU A 183 -2.52 20.41 10.27
N THR A 184 -3.04 20.19 11.47
CA THR A 184 -4.35 20.70 11.88
C THR A 184 -4.38 22.22 11.85
N ARG A 185 -3.26 22.89 12.21
CA ARG A 185 -3.16 24.35 12.22
C ARG A 185 -3.32 24.95 10.83
N ILE A 186 -2.61 24.43 9.83
CA ILE A 186 -2.75 24.91 8.44
C ILE A 186 -4.12 24.56 7.85
N CYS A 187 -4.75 23.45 8.27
CA CYS A 187 -6.09 23.08 7.79
C CYS A 187 -7.21 23.95 8.37
N LYS A 188 -6.98 24.65 9.49
CA LYS A 188 -7.95 25.61 10.07
C LYS A 188 -7.91 26.98 9.41
N GLU A 189 -6.80 27.31 8.74
CA GLU A 189 -6.56 28.64 8.15
C GLU A 189 -6.93 28.70 6.66
N LEU A 190 -6.82 27.58 5.94
CA LEU A 190 -7.23 27.41 4.54
C LEU A 190 -8.75 27.29 4.40
#